data_AF-A0A355ULK3-F1
#
_entry.id   AF-A0A355ULK3-F1
#
_cell.length_a   1.000
_cell.length_b   1.000
_cell.length_c   1.000
_cell.angle_alpha   90.00
_cell.angle_beta   90.00
_cell.angle_gamma   90.00
#
_symmetry.space_group_name_H-M   'P 1'
#
loop_
_entity.id
_entity.type
_entity.pdbx_description
1 polymer ?
#
loop_
_entity_poly.entity_id
_entity_poly.type
_entity_poly.pdbx_seq_one_letter_code
_entity_poly.pdbx_strand_id
1 'polypeptide(L)' 'MSNKANLVVYKASAGSGKTFNLVLEYVSLLIKDTKSYGSILAVTFTNKATAEMKLR' A
#
# COMPACT_ATOMS: atom_id res chain seq x y z
N MET A 1 5.04 -26.87 8.45
CA MET A 1 4.87 -25.52 9.04
C MET A 1 3.85 -24.77 8.20
N SER A 2 2.70 -24.40 8.76
CA SER A 2 1.69 -23.62 8.02
C SER A 2 2.21 -22.19 7.84
N ASN A 3 2.62 -21.85 6.62
CA ASN A 3 3.08 -20.51 6.26
C ASN A 3 1.85 -19.60 6.16
N LYS A 4 1.35 -19.13 7.31
CA LYS A 4 0.19 -18.25 7.36
C LYS A 4 0.67 -16.85 6.93
N ALA A 5 0.32 -16.45 5.72
CA ALA A 5 0.59 -15.11 5.24
C ALA A 5 0.00 -14.09 6.22
N ASN A 6 0.81 -13.12 6.65
CA ASN A 6 0.36 -12.03 7.50
C ASN A 6 -0.64 -11.16 6.71
N LEU A 7 -1.93 -11.32 6.98
CA LEU A 7 -3.00 -10.50 6.41
C LEU A 7 -3.32 -9.36 7.37
N VAL A 8 -3.09 -8.12 6.93
CA VAL A 8 -3.51 -6.91 7.64
C VAL A 8 -4.71 -6.32 6.92
N VAL A 9 -5.83 -6.14 7.62
CA VAL A 9 -7.07 -5.57 7.06
C VAL A 9 -7.30 -4.19 7.65
N TYR A 10 -7.28 -3.17 6.80
CA TYR A 10 -7.60 -1.80 7.19
C TYR A 10 -9.04 -1.44 6.80
N LYS A 11 -9.89 -1.17 7.79
CA LYS A 11 -11.27 -0.70 7.59
C LYS A 11 -11.30 0.82 7.60
N ALA A 12 -11.97 1.43 6.64
CA ALA A 12 -11.97 2.87 6.51
C ALA A 12 -13.22 3.42 5.81
N SER A 13 -13.74 4.54 6.30
CA SER A 13 -14.97 5.19 5.82
C SER A 13 -14.69 6.16 4.66
N ALA A 14 -15.73 6.77 4.10
CA ALA A 14 -15.56 7.87 3.14
C ALA A 14 -14.83 9.05 3.80
N GLY A 15 -13.92 9.71 3.07
CA GLY A 15 -13.17 10.86 3.58
C GLY A 15 -12.06 10.58 4.60
N SER A 16 -11.87 9.34 5.07
CA SER A 16 -10.92 9.03 6.15
C SER A 16 -9.44 8.89 5.71
N GLY A 17 -9.06 9.40 4.55
CA GLY A 17 -7.67 9.33 4.07
C GLY A 17 -7.18 7.92 3.68
N LYS A 18 -8.05 7.03 3.17
CA LYS A 18 -7.72 5.64 2.77
C LYS A 18 -6.46 5.53 1.91
N THR A 19 -6.44 6.28 0.81
CA THR A 19 -5.32 6.27 -0.15
C THR A 19 -4.05 6.81 0.50
N PHE A 20 -4.16 7.86 1.31
CA PHE A 20 -3.02 8.46 2.01
C PHE A 20 -2.36 7.46 2.97
N ASN A 21 -3.15 6.73 3.77
CA ASN A 21 -2.62 5.70 4.66
C ASN A 21 -1.92 4.56 3.89
N LEU A 22 -2.46 4.12 2.74
CA LEU A 22 -1.81 3.11 1.91
C LEU A 22 -0.49 3.61 1.31
N VAL A 23 -0.41 4.88 0.91
CA VAL A 23 0.85 5.49 0.44
C VAL A 23 1.88 5.55 1.57
N LEU A 24 1.49 5.97 2.77
CA LEU A 24 2.38 6.00 3.94
C LEU A 24 2.95 4.62 4.27
N GLU A 25 2.12 3.58 4.25
CA GLU A 25 2.59 2.21 4.50
C GLU A 25 3.55 1.76 3.40
N TYR A 26 3.22 2.00 2.14
CA TYR A 26 4.09 1.69 1.01
C TYR A 26 5.47 2.36 1.15
N VAL A 27 5.50 3.67 1.44
CA VAL A 27 6.75 4.41 1.68
C VAL A 27 7.49 3.88 2.91
N SER A 28 6.79 3.54 3.99
CA SER A 28 7.41 2.93 5.19
C SER A 28 8.13 1.62 4.85
N LEU A 29 7.52 0.77 4.01
CA LEU A 29 8.15 -0.48 3.55
C LEU A 29 9.40 -0.19 2.71
N LEU A 30 9.36 0.80 1.81
CA LEU A 30 10.53 1.19 1.00
C LEU A 30 11.67 1.77 1.84
N ILE A 31 11.36 2.54 2.88
CA ILE A 31 12.38 3.10 3.79
C ILE A 31 13.06 1.99 4.58
N LYS A 32 12.32 0.95 4.98
CA LYS A 32 12.87 -0.21 5.70
C LYS A 32 13.82 -1.03 4.81
N ASP A 33 13.48 -1.20 3.53
CA ASP A 33 14.33 -1.85 2.54
C ASP A 33 14.07 -1.28 1.14
N THR A 34 15.04 -0.53 0.61
CA THR A 34 14.93 0.11 -0.70
C THR A 34 14.87 -0.89 -1.85
N LYS A 35 15.37 -2.11 -1.66
CA LYS A 35 15.28 -3.19 -2.67
C LYS A 35 13.86 -3.74 -2.79
N SER A 36 13.00 -3.49 -1.81
CA SER A 36 11.62 -3.95 -1.81
C SER A 36 10.73 -3.27 -2.86
N TYR A 37 11.20 -2.19 -3.51
CA TYR A 37 10.47 -1.55 -4.60
C TYR A 37 10.04 -2.53 -5.70
N GLY A 38 10.90 -3.49 -6.05
CA GLY A 38 10.61 -4.49 -7.08
C GLY A 38 9.77 -5.69 -6.59
N SER A 39 9.57 -5.83 -5.28
CA SER A 39 8.87 -6.97 -4.67
C SER A 39 7.50 -6.62 -4.11
N ILE A 40 7.15 -5.33 -4.01
CA ILE A 40 5.85 -4.87 -3.52
C ILE A 40 4.91 -4.60 -4.69
N LEU A 41 3.81 -5.37 -4.75
CA LEU A 41 2.71 -5.12 -5.69
C LEU A 41 1.60 -4.29 -5.02
N ALA A 42 1.52 -3.01 -5.38
CA ALA A 42 0.39 -2.16 -5.01
C ALA A 42 -0.69 -2.19 -6.10
N VAL A 43 -1.94 -2.50 -5.72
CA VAL A 43 -3.08 -2.62 -6.64
C VAL A 43 -4.19 -1.68 -6.20
N THR A 44 -4.84 -1.02 -7.16
CA THR A 44 -6.03 -0.20 -6.91
C THR A 44 -7.14 -0.54 -7.91
N PHE A 45 -8.37 -0.11 -7.64
CA PHE A 45 -9.51 -0.39 -8.50
C PHE A 45 -9.52 0.42 -9.82
N THR A 46 -8.86 1.59 -9.86
CA THR A 46 -8.87 2.46 -11.05
C THR A 46 -7.48 2.99 -11.35
N ASN A 47 -7.18 3.20 -12.64
CA ASN A 47 -5.90 3.79 -13.06
C ASN A 47 -5.66 5.18 -12.45
N LYS A 48 -6.73 5.96 -12.21
CA LYS A 48 -6.63 7.27 -11.57
C LYS A 48 -6.11 7.15 -10.13
N ALA A 49 -6.61 6.19 -9.37
CA ALA A 49 -6.13 5.95 -8.00
C ALA A 49 -4.66 5.46 -8.00
N THR A 50 -4.28 4.60 -8.95
CA THR A 50 -2.87 4.21 -9.13
C THR A 50 -1.99 5.41 -9.44
N ALA A 51 -2.41 6.29 -10.36
CA ALA A 51 -1.65 7.50 -10.70
C ALA A 51 -1.53 8.45 -9.50
N GLU A 52 -2.60 8.62 -8.72
CA GLU A 52 -2.61 9.43 -7.50
C GLU A 52 -1.68 8.88 -6.43
N MET A 53 -1.60 7.54 -6.27
CA MET A 53 -0.64 6.91 -5.36
C MET A 53 0.81 7.06 -5.83
N LYS A 54 1.08 7.08 -7.14
CA LYS A 54 2.43 7.25 -7.69
C LYS A 54 2.96 8.68 -7.58
N LEU A 55 2.07 9.67 -7.60
CA LEU A 55 2.42 11.09 -7.55
C LEU A 55 2.79 11.56 -6.14
N ARG A 56 2.22 10.93 -5.12
CA ARG A 56 2.44 11.26 -3.70
C ARG A 56 3.65 10.52 -3.15
#